data_AF-A0A6N6PE38-F1
#
_entry.id   AF-A0A6N6PE38-F1
#
_cell.length_a   1.000
_cell.length_b   1.000
_cell.length_c   1.000
_cell.angle_alpha   90.00
_cell.angle_beta   90.00
_cell.angle_gamma   90.00
#
_symmetry.space_group_name_H-M   'P 1'
#
loop_
_entity.id
_entity.type
_entity.pdbx_description
1 polymer ?
#
loop_
_entity_poly.entity_id
_entity_poly.type
_entity_poly.pdbx_seq_one_letter_code
_entity_poly.pdbx_strand_id
1 'polypeptide(L)'
;MPLSSPLPPPPATRNSPIRLLSTDFDGTVVNHETQPAVVPEFFAALAEMRARGVQWAVNTGRVLWHIEEGLRELNFPVEPDYVLTSEREVFHRGPDGRWQDFGDWNLRCTVAHDQLFSNAGTLLADIETYLAAHTRAHPIYEGARLIGLAAESDDEMDGICAFLEKETARVPGFHFMRNTIYVRFCHEDYSKGTALAELARLTGLERGQIFAAGDHYNDLPMLDGRHAQWVACPGNAVEAVKRTVAGVGGYVAEGACSAGILQALRHFGVCSGEMGAATNSRAPAP
;
A
#
# COMPACT_ATOMS: atom_id res chain seq x y z
N MET A 1 24.34 6.45 35.29
CA MET A 1 23.53 7.49 34.64
C MET A 1 22.22 6.85 34.24
N PRO A 2 21.04 7.39 34.62
CA PRO A 2 19.79 6.77 34.24
C PRO A 2 19.50 7.02 32.76
N LEU A 3 19.05 5.97 32.08
CA LEU A 3 18.54 6.00 30.71
C LEU A 3 17.29 6.88 30.67
N SER A 4 17.33 7.96 29.87
CA SER A 4 16.17 8.81 29.62
C SER A 4 15.04 8.01 28.99
N SER A 5 13.87 8.02 29.62
CA SER A 5 12.62 7.55 29.03
C SER A 5 12.30 8.37 27.76
N PRO A 6 11.69 7.77 26.73
CA PRO A 6 11.24 8.52 25.56
C PRO A 6 10.20 9.57 25.98
N LEU A 7 10.36 10.80 25.47
CA LEU A 7 9.42 11.89 25.71
C LEU A 7 8.03 11.51 25.17
N PRO A 8 6.94 11.80 25.90
CA PRO A 8 5.59 11.63 25.37
C PRO A 8 5.41 12.50 24.13
N PRO A 9 4.62 12.04 23.13
CA PRO A 9 4.41 12.81 21.92
C PRO A 9 3.80 14.18 22.25
N PRO A 10 4.21 15.24 21.55
CA PRO A 10 3.68 16.59 21.78
C PRO A 10 2.17 16.63 21.56
N PRO A 11 1.44 17.52 22.26
CA PRO A 11 0.00 17.66 22.09
C PRO A 11 -0.34 18.04 20.63
N ALA A 12 -1.39 17.44 20.09
CA ALA A 12 -1.83 17.62 18.71
C ALA A 12 -2.16 19.09 18.42
N THR A 13 -1.28 19.77 17.69
CA THR A 13 -1.57 21.09 17.11
C THR A 13 -2.46 20.90 15.89
N ARG A 14 -3.50 21.75 15.73
CA ARG A 14 -4.47 21.75 14.60
C ARG A 14 -3.88 21.90 13.18
N ASN A 15 -2.57 21.91 13.02
CA ASN A 15 -1.86 21.89 11.74
C ASN A 15 -1.03 20.60 11.67
N SER A 16 -1.68 19.49 11.26
CA SER A 16 -0.92 18.28 10.93
C SER A 16 0.00 18.59 9.74
N PRO A 17 1.28 18.19 9.76
CA PRO A 17 2.19 18.40 8.64
C PRO A 17 1.90 17.48 7.44
N ILE A 18 0.98 16.52 7.59
CA ILE A 18 0.60 15.56 6.55
C ILE A 18 -0.08 16.28 5.38
N ARG A 19 0.44 16.05 4.17
CA ARG A 19 -0.04 16.56 2.89
C ARG A 19 -0.36 15.45 1.89
N LEU A 20 0.11 14.23 2.12
CA LEU A 20 -0.20 13.05 1.32
C LEU A 20 -0.55 11.87 2.23
N LEU A 21 -1.70 11.26 1.96
CA LEU A 21 -2.11 9.97 2.48
C LEU A 21 -1.84 8.93 1.40
N SER A 22 -0.91 8.01 1.63
CA SER A 22 -0.68 6.83 0.79
C SER A 22 -1.21 5.59 1.50
N THR A 23 -2.16 4.88 0.89
CA THR A 23 -2.75 3.68 1.51
C THR A 23 -2.72 2.53 0.54
N ASP A 24 -2.44 1.32 1.03
CA ASP A 24 -2.87 0.13 0.30
C ASP A 24 -4.40 0.08 0.20
N PHE A 25 -4.90 -0.76 -0.69
CA PHE A 25 -6.31 -0.88 -1.02
C PHE A 25 -6.97 -2.06 -0.31
N ASP A 26 -6.69 -3.28 -0.76
CA ASP A 26 -7.28 -4.52 -0.24
C ASP A 26 -6.68 -4.85 1.12
N GLY A 27 -7.48 -5.23 2.12
CA GLY A 27 -6.98 -5.54 3.48
C GLY A 27 -6.62 -4.29 4.31
N THR A 28 -6.35 -3.16 3.66
CA THR A 28 -6.00 -1.90 4.31
C THR A 28 -7.13 -0.88 4.35
N VAL A 29 -7.71 -0.50 3.21
CA VAL A 29 -8.88 0.38 3.17
C VAL A 29 -10.15 -0.45 3.04
N VAL A 30 -10.12 -1.42 2.13
CA VAL A 30 -11.25 -2.26 1.75
C VAL A 30 -11.21 -3.59 2.47
N ASN A 31 -12.33 -3.93 3.12
CA ASN A 31 -12.62 -5.27 3.59
C ASN A 31 -13.70 -5.90 2.71
N HIS A 32 -13.33 -6.89 1.88
CA HIS A 32 -14.26 -7.59 0.99
C HIS A 32 -15.24 -8.53 1.71
N GLU A 33 -15.01 -8.78 3.00
CA GLU A 33 -15.84 -9.68 3.81
C GLU A 33 -16.97 -8.96 4.55
N THR A 34 -17.01 -7.61 4.48
CA THR A 34 -17.99 -6.80 5.22
C THR A 34 -18.83 -5.91 4.31
N GLN A 35 -20.06 -5.60 4.77
CA GLN A 35 -20.91 -4.58 4.15
C GLN A 35 -21.24 -3.50 5.19
N PRO A 36 -20.82 -2.23 4.99
CA PRO A 36 -20.04 -1.73 3.86
C PRO A 36 -18.59 -2.23 3.88
N ALA A 37 -17.95 -2.30 2.71
CA ALA A 37 -16.55 -2.72 2.58
C ALA A 37 -15.55 -1.68 3.13
N VAL A 38 -15.99 -0.42 3.27
CA VAL A 38 -15.23 0.68 3.87
C VAL A 38 -16.15 1.40 4.86
N VAL A 39 -15.63 1.71 6.05
CA VAL A 39 -16.43 2.43 7.06
C VAL A 39 -16.74 3.85 6.56
N PRO A 40 -18.00 4.34 6.59
CA PRO A 40 -18.35 5.66 6.06
C PRO A 40 -17.55 6.82 6.66
N GLU A 41 -17.14 6.69 7.92
CA GLU A 41 -16.35 7.67 8.66
C GLU A 41 -14.95 7.86 8.05
N PHE A 42 -14.42 6.86 7.34
CA PHE A 42 -13.17 7.01 6.59
C PHE A 42 -13.33 8.05 5.48
N PHE A 43 -14.44 8.02 4.74
CA PHE A 43 -14.71 9.00 3.68
C PHE A 43 -14.98 10.39 4.25
N ALA A 44 -15.63 10.49 5.40
CA ALA A 44 -15.81 11.77 6.10
C ALA A 44 -14.46 12.37 6.52
N ALA A 45 -13.56 11.55 7.08
CA ALA A 45 -12.20 11.97 7.41
C ALA A 45 -11.41 12.40 6.15
N LEU A 46 -11.53 11.64 5.06
CA LEU A 46 -10.92 11.97 3.78
C LEU A 46 -11.39 13.32 3.24
N ALA A 47 -12.70 13.61 3.31
CA ALA A 47 -13.24 14.91 2.93
C ALA A 47 -12.68 16.05 3.80
N GLU A 48 -12.57 15.86 5.12
CA GLU A 48 -11.95 16.84 6.04
C GLU A 48 -10.48 17.11 5.70
N MET A 49 -9.73 16.06 5.34
CA MET A 49 -8.34 16.16 4.92
C MET A 49 -8.20 16.88 3.58
N ARG A 50 -9.02 16.52 2.58
CA ARG A 50 -9.03 17.16 1.26
C ARG A 50 -9.37 18.65 1.33
N ALA A 51 -10.29 19.05 2.20
CA ALA A 51 -10.62 20.46 2.43
C ALA A 51 -9.41 21.29 2.94
N ARG A 52 -8.39 20.64 3.51
CA ARG A 52 -7.12 21.24 3.94
C ARG A 52 -5.99 21.07 2.92
N GLY A 53 -6.28 20.53 1.73
CA GLY A 53 -5.29 20.32 0.68
C GLY A 53 -4.37 19.12 0.93
N VAL A 54 -4.85 18.11 1.68
CA VAL A 54 -4.23 16.79 1.74
C VAL A 54 -4.68 15.97 0.53
N GLN A 55 -3.72 15.38 -0.16
CA GLN A 55 -3.96 14.50 -1.30
C GLN A 55 -4.01 13.04 -0.85
N TRP A 56 -4.70 12.21 -1.63
CA TRP A 56 -4.79 10.77 -1.39
C TRP A 56 -4.27 9.97 -2.57
N ALA A 57 -3.43 8.99 -2.26
CA ALA A 57 -2.86 8.05 -3.19
C ALA A 57 -3.20 6.62 -2.76
N VAL A 58 -3.75 5.83 -3.69
CA VAL A 58 -3.89 4.38 -3.50
C VAL A 58 -2.62 3.71 -4.01
N ASN A 59 -1.92 2.95 -3.18
CA ASN A 59 -0.65 2.27 -3.49
C ASN A 59 -0.83 0.75 -3.44
N THR A 60 -1.06 0.14 -4.60
CA THR A 60 -1.63 -1.21 -4.71
C THR A 60 -0.83 -2.10 -5.66
N GLY A 61 -0.94 -3.41 -5.43
CA GLY A 61 -0.46 -4.43 -6.38
C GLY A 61 -1.37 -4.59 -7.61
N ARG A 62 -2.59 -4.05 -7.58
CA ARG A 62 -3.49 -4.06 -8.74
C ARG A 62 -2.88 -3.27 -9.90
N VAL A 63 -3.14 -3.73 -11.12
CA VAL A 63 -2.94 -2.95 -12.35
C VAL A 63 -4.00 -1.84 -12.47
N LEU A 64 -3.76 -0.84 -13.31
CA LEU A 64 -4.58 0.37 -13.41
C LEU A 64 -6.09 0.10 -13.63
N TRP A 65 -6.43 -0.75 -14.58
CA TRP A 65 -7.84 -1.02 -14.90
C TRP A 65 -8.56 -1.80 -13.77
N HIS A 66 -7.85 -2.66 -13.03
CA HIS A 66 -8.39 -3.39 -11.87
C HIS A 66 -8.67 -2.47 -10.68
N ILE A 67 -7.87 -1.43 -10.47
CA ILE A 67 -8.16 -0.45 -9.41
C ILE A 67 -9.32 0.46 -9.82
N GLU A 68 -9.40 0.86 -11.09
CA GLU A 68 -10.57 1.61 -11.60
C GLU A 68 -11.87 0.83 -11.46
N GLU A 69 -11.84 -0.48 -11.74
CA GLU A 69 -12.98 -1.35 -11.53
C GLU A 69 -13.37 -1.47 -10.05
N GLY A 70 -12.40 -1.75 -9.18
CA GLY A 70 -12.65 -1.85 -7.74
C GLY A 70 -13.26 -0.58 -7.14
N LEU A 71 -12.75 0.60 -7.51
CA LEU A 71 -13.30 1.89 -7.05
C LEU A 71 -14.76 2.09 -7.50
N ARG A 72 -15.09 1.68 -8.72
CA ARG A 72 -16.43 1.80 -9.31
C ARG A 72 -17.42 0.82 -8.70
N GLU A 73 -17.05 -0.45 -8.60
CA GLU A 73 -17.92 -1.51 -8.06
C GLU A 73 -18.26 -1.27 -6.58
N LEU A 74 -17.27 -0.78 -5.82
CA LEU A 74 -17.46 -0.43 -4.41
C LEU A 74 -18.13 0.94 -4.21
N ASN A 75 -18.49 1.65 -5.31
CA ASN A 75 -19.15 2.96 -5.30
C ASN A 75 -18.43 3.98 -4.40
N PHE A 76 -17.11 4.10 -4.53
CA PHE A 76 -16.35 5.06 -3.75
C PHE A 76 -16.86 6.49 -4.01
N PRO A 77 -17.26 7.25 -2.97
CA PRO A 77 -17.78 8.61 -3.14
C PRO A 77 -16.70 9.65 -3.45
N VAL A 78 -15.43 9.26 -3.32
CA VAL A 78 -14.26 10.11 -3.53
C VAL A 78 -13.22 9.30 -4.30
N GLU A 79 -12.70 9.88 -5.37
CA GLU A 79 -11.57 9.30 -6.11
C GLU A 79 -10.23 9.71 -5.49
N PRO A 80 -9.19 8.86 -5.57
CA PRO A 80 -7.84 9.26 -5.21
C PRO A 80 -7.26 10.26 -6.23
N ASP A 81 -6.34 11.11 -5.77
CA ASP A 81 -5.61 12.05 -6.64
C ASP A 81 -4.51 11.34 -7.44
N TYR A 82 -3.99 10.25 -6.87
CA TYR A 82 -2.95 9.40 -7.49
C TYR A 82 -3.28 7.92 -7.30
N VAL A 83 -2.87 7.11 -8.26
CA VAL A 83 -2.81 5.65 -8.07
C VAL A 83 -1.40 5.17 -8.40
N LEU A 84 -0.82 4.41 -7.48
CA LEU A 84 0.43 3.72 -7.68
C LEU A 84 0.11 2.24 -7.83
N THR A 85 0.36 1.69 -9.01
CA THR A 85 -0.15 0.38 -9.42
C THR A 85 0.98 -0.58 -9.69
N SER A 86 0.67 -1.88 -9.68
CA SER A 86 1.64 -2.93 -9.97
C SER A 86 2.90 -2.84 -9.10
N GLU A 87 2.78 -2.20 -7.92
CA GLU A 87 3.85 -1.87 -6.96
C GLU A 87 5.03 -1.10 -7.57
N ARG A 88 4.81 -0.40 -8.68
CA ARG A 88 5.88 0.30 -9.40
C ARG A 88 5.41 1.53 -10.13
N GLU A 89 4.24 1.53 -10.76
CA GLU A 89 3.81 2.65 -11.60
C GLU A 89 3.22 3.79 -10.77
N VAL A 90 3.22 5.01 -11.31
CA VAL A 90 2.63 6.20 -10.70
C VAL A 90 1.76 6.92 -11.74
N PHE A 91 0.49 7.12 -11.41
CA PHE A 91 -0.48 7.79 -12.26
C PHE A 91 -1.13 8.96 -11.55
N HIS A 92 -1.51 9.98 -12.32
CA HIS A 92 -2.33 11.10 -11.87
C HIS A 92 -3.49 11.34 -12.84
N ARG A 93 -4.49 12.11 -12.40
CA ARG A 93 -5.58 12.56 -13.27
C ARG A 93 -5.09 13.66 -14.21
N GLY A 94 -5.27 13.44 -15.51
CA GLY A 94 -5.05 14.45 -16.54
C GLY A 94 -6.18 15.49 -16.61
N PRO A 95 -6.02 16.56 -17.41
CA PRO A 95 -7.05 17.58 -17.60
C PRO A 95 -8.37 17.04 -18.18
N ASP A 96 -8.32 15.89 -18.84
CA ASP A 96 -9.47 15.17 -19.40
C ASP A 96 -10.12 14.20 -18.39
N GLY A 97 -9.64 14.16 -17.15
CA GLY A 97 -10.13 13.29 -16.10
C GLY A 97 -9.66 11.83 -16.22
N ARG A 98 -8.85 11.47 -17.21
CA ARG A 98 -8.31 10.11 -17.36
C ARG A 98 -7.01 9.95 -16.58
N TRP A 99 -6.66 8.72 -16.23
CA TRP A 99 -5.33 8.42 -15.69
C TRP A 99 -4.25 8.64 -16.76
N GLN A 100 -3.15 9.26 -16.37
CA GLN A 100 -1.98 9.49 -17.20
C GLN A 100 -0.71 9.19 -16.38
N ASP A 101 0.34 8.74 -17.05
CA ASP A 101 1.66 8.56 -16.44
C ASP A 101 2.10 9.86 -15.77
N PHE A 102 2.58 9.78 -14.53
CA PHE A 102 3.11 10.97 -13.86
C PHE A 102 4.62 11.08 -14.11
N GLY A 103 4.98 11.87 -15.13
CA GLY A 103 6.37 12.03 -15.55
C GLY A 103 6.87 10.85 -16.39
N ASP A 104 8.18 10.56 -16.32
CA ASP A 104 8.85 9.53 -17.13
C ASP A 104 9.04 8.19 -16.41
N TRP A 105 8.59 8.09 -15.16
CA TRP A 105 8.88 6.97 -14.27
C TRP A 105 8.34 5.64 -14.78
N ASN A 106 7.09 5.61 -15.24
CA ASN A 106 6.46 4.38 -15.74
C ASN A 106 7.19 3.84 -16.97
N LEU A 107 7.64 4.73 -17.87
CA LEU A 107 8.46 4.35 -19.01
C LEU A 107 9.79 3.73 -18.57
N ARG A 108 10.48 4.35 -17.60
CA ARG A 108 11.73 3.80 -17.05
C ARG A 108 11.51 2.44 -16.39
N CYS A 109 10.42 2.28 -15.64
CA CYS A 109 10.03 1.01 -15.05
C CYS A 109 9.86 -0.07 -16.12
N THR A 110 9.09 0.21 -17.17
CA THR A 110 8.86 -0.73 -18.27
C THR A 110 10.16 -1.15 -18.94
N VAL A 111 11.02 -0.19 -19.29
CA VAL A 111 12.31 -0.48 -19.94
C VAL A 111 13.21 -1.35 -19.05
N ALA A 112 13.34 -1.01 -17.76
CA ALA A 112 14.15 -1.78 -16.83
C ALA A 112 13.58 -3.20 -16.64
N HIS A 113 12.26 -3.34 -16.55
CA HIS A 113 11.62 -4.63 -16.38
C HIS A 113 11.76 -5.53 -17.62
N ASP A 114 11.59 -4.97 -18.82
CA ASP A 114 11.77 -5.71 -20.06
C ASP A 114 13.20 -6.20 -20.23
N GLN A 115 14.18 -5.36 -19.87
CA GLN A 115 15.59 -5.75 -19.88
C GLN A 115 15.86 -6.86 -18.87
N LEU A 116 15.30 -6.75 -17.66
CA LEU A 116 15.44 -7.76 -16.60
C LEU A 116 14.88 -9.11 -17.06
N PHE A 117 13.64 -9.15 -17.54
CA PHE A 117 13.01 -10.39 -18.00
C PHE A 117 13.72 -11.01 -19.21
N SER A 118 14.26 -10.17 -20.11
CA SER A 118 15.07 -10.66 -21.23
C SER A 118 16.35 -11.35 -20.77
N ASN A 119 16.95 -10.89 -19.67
CA ASN A 119 18.14 -11.48 -19.07
C ASN A 119 17.83 -12.70 -18.19
N ALA A 120 16.58 -12.86 -17.74
CA ALA A 120 16.16 -13.89 -16.80
C ALA A 120 15.64 -15.18 -17.46
N GLY A 121 15.73 -15.34 -18.79
CA GLY A 121 15.12 -16.46 -19.52
C GLY A 121 15.47 -17.85 -18.96
N THR A 122 16.75 -18.11 -18.67
CA THR A 122 17.18 -19.40 -18.07
C THR A 122 16.65 -19.58 -16.65
N LEU A 123 16.68 -18.53 -15.83
CA LEU A 123 16.13 -18.57 -14.47
C LEU A 123 14.64 -18.91 -14.49
N LEU A 124 13.87 -18.25 -15.36
CA LEU A 124 12.43 -18.47 -15.47
C LEU A 124 12.12 -19.90 -15.93
N ALA A 125 12.83 -20.44 -16.92
CA ALA A 125 12.66 -21.82 -17.37
C ALA A 125 12.96 -22.85 -16.26
N ASP A 126 13.99 -22.59 -15.44
CA ASP A 126 14.32 -23.44 -14.29
C ASP A 126 13.25 -23.36 -13.20
N ILE A 127 12.70 -22.17 -12.94
CA ILE A 127 11.57 -21.97 -12.03
C ILE A 127 10.36 -22.77 -12.55
N GLU A 128 9.98 -22.66 -13.82
CA GLU A 128 8.86 -23.42 -14.38
C GLU A 128 9.06 -24.94 -14.23
N THR A 129 10.28 -25.42 -14.50
CA THR A 129 10.63 -26.82 -14.32
C THR A 129 10.49 -27.26 -12.87
N TYR A 130 10.94 -26.43 -11.91
CA TYR A 130 10.79 -26.70 -10.49
C TYR A 130 9.31 -26.76 -10.08
N LEU A 131 8.51 -25.76 -10.49
CA LEU A 131 7.09 -25.68 -10.16
C LEU A 131 6.34 -26.91 -10.67
N ALA A 132 6.58 -27.32 -11.91
CA ALA A 132 5.93 -28.48 -12.52
C ALA A 132 6.29 -29.81 -11.85
N ALA A 133 7.51 -29.93 -11.31
CA ALA A 133 8.00 -31.18 -10.73
C ALA A 133 7.75 -31.30 -9.21
N HIS A 134 7.66 -30.18 -8.49
CA HIS A 134 7.72 -30.18 -7.01
C HIS A 134 6.54 -29.48 -6.34
N THR A 135 5.64 -28.85 -7.10
CA THR A 135 4.55 -28.04 -6.54
C THR A 135 3.22 -28.31 -7.26
N ARG A 136 2.14 -27.80 -6.68
CA ARG A 136 0.82 -27.65 -7.28
C ARG A 136 0.51 -26.18 -7.61
N ALA A 137 1.54 -25.32 -7.59
CA ALA A 137 1.38 -23.93 -7.92
C ALA A 137 1.04 -23.73 -9.40
N HIS A 138 0.22 -22.73 -9.66
CA HIS A 138 -0.25 -22.33 -10.97
C HIS A 138 0.61 -21.16 -11.45
N PRO A 139 1.45 -21.32 -12.48
CA PRO A 139 2.23 -20.22 -13.03
C PRO A 139 1.32 -19.18 -13.69
N ILE A 140 1.67 -17.90 -13.55
CA ILE A 140 0.92 -16.77 -14.09
C ILE A 140 1.74 -16.13 -15.21
N TYR A 141 1.09 -15.93 -16.37
CA TYR A 141 1.74 -15.43 -17.59
C TYR A 141 1.14 -14.13 -18.09
N GLU A 142 1.99 -13.27 -18.64
CA GLU A 142 1.61 -12.16 -19.51
C GLU A 142 2.13 -12.46 -20.92
N GLY A 143 1.23 -12.86 -21.82
CA GLY A 143 1.62 -13.45 -23.09
C GLY A 143 2.42 -14.74 -22.87
N ALA A 144 3.68 -14.77 -23.31
CA ALA A 144 4.59 -15.89 -23.10
C ALA A 144 5.54 -15.71 -21.89
N ARG A 145 5.47 -14.55 -21.20
CA ARG A 145 6.36 -14.22 -20.09
C ARG A 145 5.78 -14.74 -18.79
N LEU A 146 6.52 -15.58 -18.07
CA LEU A 146 6.20 -15.94 -16.68
C LEU A 146 6.37 -14.70 -15.80
N ILE A 147 5.27 -14.19 -15.22
CA ILE A 147 5.27 -12.98 -14.40
C ILE A 147 5.04 -13.26 -12.91
N GLY A 148 4.70 -14.50 -12.56
CA GLY A 148 4.40 -14.88 -11.19
C GLY A 148 3.82 -16.28 -11.09
N LEU A 149 3.23 -16.59 -9.94
CA LEU A 149 2.57 -17.86 -9.65
C LEU A 149 1.56 -17.71 -8.52
N ALA A 150 0.65 -18.67 -8.41
CA ALA A 150 -0.27 -18.84 -7.30
C ALA A 150 -0.14 -20.26 -6.69
N ALA A 151 0.18 -20.38 -5.41
CA ALA A 151 0.19 -21.65 -4.68
C ALA A 151 -1.23 -22.06 -4.23
N GLU A 152 -1.42 -23.32 -3.83
CA GLU A 152 -2.69 -23.80 -3.26
C GLU A 152 -2.84 -23.47 -1.76
N SER A 153 -1.74 -23.14 -1.08
CA SER A 153 -1.71 -22.85 0.37
C SER A 153 -0.51 -22.01 0.77
N ASP A 154 -0.57 -21.39 1.95
CA ASP A 154 0.56 -20.66 2.53
C ASP A 154 1.77 -21.55 2.81
N ASP A 155 1.57 -22.79 3.28
CA ASP A 155 2.67 -23.73 3.54
C ASP A 155 3.43 -24.08 2.24
N GLU A 156 2.71 -24.28 1.14
CA GLU A 156 3.35 -24.47 -0.17
C GLU A 156 4.09 -23.21 -0.62
N MET A 157 3.49 -22.03 -0.42
CA MET A 157 4.11 -20.77 -0.76
C MET A 157 5.40 -20.52 0.03
N ASP A 158 5.45 -20.90 1.31
CA ASP A 158 6.66 -20.81 2.13
C ASP A 158 7.81 -21.62 1.51
N GLY A 159 7.52 -22.85 1.07
CA GLY A 159 8.48 -23.70 0.37
C GLY A 159 8.95 -23.11 -0.97
N ILE A 160 8.02 -22.54 -1.74
CA ILE A 160 8.33 -21.85 -3.00
C ILE A 160 9.21 -20.62 -2.75
N CYS A 161 8.88 -19.79 -1.75
CA CYS A 161 9.66 -18.60 -1.41
C CYS A 161 11.09 -18.99 -1.02
N ALA A 162 11.28 -20.03 -0.20
CA ALA A 162 12.61 -20.50 0.20
C ALA A 162 13.46 -21.02 -0.99
N PHE A 163 12.80 -21.53 -2.03
CA PHE A 163 13.46 -21.89 -3.30
C PHE A 163 13.80 -20.63 -4.10
N LEU A 164 12.82 -19.74 -4.32
CA LEU A 164 13.00 -18.51 -5.08
C LEU A 164 14.10 -17.62 -4.49
N GLU A 165 14.18 -17.48 -3.17
CA GLU A 165 15.24 -16.72 -2.47
C GLU A 165 16.66 -17.16 -2.87
N LYS A 166 16.85 -18.44 -3.19
CA LYS A 166 18.15 -18.98 -3.61
C LYS A 166 18.39 -18.76 -5.10
N GLU A 167 17.34 -18.93 -5.90
CA GLU A 167 17.44 -18.89 -7.36
C GLU A 167 17.49 -17.48 -7.92
N THR A 168 16.74 -16.52 -7.37
CA THR A 168 16.70 -15.15 -7.91
C THR A 168 18.04 -14.46 -7.84
N ALA A 169 18.91 -14.84 -6.90
CA ALA A 169 20.28 -14.35 -6.80
C ALA A 169 21.16 -14.63 -8.04
N ARG A 170 20.73 -15.54 -8.93
CA ARG A 170 21.42 -15.84 -10.20
C ARG A 170 21.34 -14.71 -11.22
N VAL A 171 20.34 -13.83 -11.12
CA VAL A 171 20.12 -12.73 -12.04
C VAL A 171 20.08 -11.43 -11.24
N PRO A 172 21.13 -10.58 -11.31
CA PRO A 172 21.15 -9.30 -10.63
C PRO A 172 19.91 -8.46 -10.99
N GLY A 173 19.31 -7.79 -10.00
CA GLY A 173 18.08 -7.03 -10.18
C GLY A 173 16.79 -7.86 -10.12
N PHE A 174 16.86 -9.20 -10.26
CA PHE A 174 15.66 -10.05 -10.26
C PHE A 174 15.20 -10.34 -8.84
N HIS A 175 13.95 -10.04 -8.56
CA HIS A 175 13.33 -10.27 -7.27
C HIS A 175 11.90 -10.81 -7.44
N PHE A 176 11.26 -11.12 -6.32
CA PHE A 176 9.89 -11.54 -6.28
C PHE A 176 9.21 -10.93 -5.05
N MET A 177 7.93 -10.63 -5.18
CA MET A 177 7.10 -10.13 -4.10
C MET A 177 5.99 -11.12 -3.78
N ARG A 178 5.86 -11.50 -2.50
CA ARG A 178 4.78 -12.37 -2.03
C ARG A 178 3.58 -11.56 -1.55
N ASN A 179 2.39 -11.99 -1.96
CA ASN A 179 1.11 -11.55 -1.42
C ASN A 179 0.20 -12.77 -1.17
N THR A 180 0.06 -13.20 0.08
CA THR A 180 -0.60 -14.46 0.48
C THR A 180 -0.04 -15.65 -0.31
N ILE A 181 -0.90 -16.34 -1.08
CA ILE A 181 -0.56 -17.46 -1.96
C ILE A 181 -0.11 -17.02 -3.36
N TYR A 182 0.07 -15.72 -3.60
CA TYR A 182 0.54 -15.18 -4.87
C TYR A 182 1.99 -14.72 -4.75
N VAL A 183 2.76 -14.95 -5.81
CA VAL A 183 4.06 -14.32 -6.01
C VAL A 183 4.07 -13.64 -7.37
N ARG A 184 4.69 -12.47 -7.41
CA ARG A 184 4.98 -11.75 -8.64
C ARG A 184 6.49 -11.57 -8.78
N PHE A 185 7.00 -11.81 -9.98
CA PHE A 185 8.39 -11.49 -10.32
C PHE A 185 8.53 -10.00 -10.64
N CYS A 186 9.57 -9.38 -10.09
CA CYS A 186 9.78 -7.96 -10.17
C CYS A 186 11.28 -7.59 -10.24
N HIS A 187 11.53 -6.33 -10.55
CA HIS A 187 12.85 -5.72 -10.39
C HIS A 187 13.02 -5.24 -8.94
N GLU A 188 14.17 -5.51 -8.31
CA GLU A 188 14.42 -5.20 -6.90
C GLU A 188 14.30 -3.69 -6.57
N ASP A 189 14.67 -2.83 -7.53
CA ASP A 189 14.54 -1.37 -7.42
C ASP A 189 13.07 -0.87 -7.39
N TYR A 190 12.08 -1.71 -7.70
CA TYR A 190 10.67 -1.31 -7.75
C TYR A 190 9.85 -1.97 -6.65
N SER A 191 9.20 -1.12 -5.86
CA SER A 191 8.29 -1.51 -4.78
C SER A 191 7.28 -0.40 -4.52
N LYS A 192 6.27 -0.68 -3.68
CA LYS A 192 5.38 0.36 -3.15
C LYS A 192 6.15 1.52 -2.51
N GLY A 193 7.30 1.24 -1.89
CA GLY A 193 8.18 2.24 -1.28
C GLY A 193 8.84 3.17 -2.31
N THR A 194 9.43 2.61 -3.37
CA THR A 194 10.10 3.41 -4.41
C THR A 194 9.11 4.14 -5.31
N ALA A 195 7.92 3.57 -5.54
CA ALA A 195 6.82 4.28 -6.20
C ALA A 195 6.33 5.47 -5.35
N LEU A 196 6.20 5.30 -4.02
CA LEU A 196 5.87 6.39 -3.10
C LEU A 196 6.96 7.47 -3.08
N ALA A 197 8.23 7.05 -3.11
CA ALA A 197 9.38 7.95 -3.20
C ALA A 197 9.34 8.79 -4.49
N GLU A 198 8.99 8.18 -5.61
CA GLU A 198 8.86 8.91 -6.88
C GLU A 198 7.68 9.87 -6.86
N LEU A 199 6.53 9.46 -6.32
CA LEU A 199 5.40 10.36 -6.14
C LEU A 199 5.78 11.58 -5.27
N ALA A 200 6.51 11.35 -4.17
CA ALA A 200 7.04 12.41 -3.32
C ALA A 200 7.94 13.38 -4.10
N ARG A 201 8.85 12.84 -4.92
CA ARG A 201 9.74 13.64 -5.79
C ARG A 201 8.96 14.49 -6.79
N LEU A 202 7.97 13.91 -7.46
CA LEU A 202 7.15 14.59 -8.48
C LEU A 202 6.24 15.67 -7.89
N THR A 203 5.79 15.48 -6.65
CA THR A 203 4.93 16.43 -5.93
C THR A 203 5.71 17.45 -5.10
N GLY A 204 7.01 17.26 -4.93
CA GLY A 204 7.86 18.09 -4.07
C GLY A 204 7.54 17.93 -2.57
N LEU A 205 6.95 16.80 -2.18
CA LEU A 205 6.63 16.51 -0.79
C LEU A 205 7.81 15.84 -0.09
N GLU A 206 8.06 16.28 1.15
CA GLU A 206 9.06 15.66 2.00
C GLU A 206 8.46 14.50 2.80
N ARG A 207 9.31 13.56 3.24
CA ARG A 207 8.93 12.41 4.08
C ARG A 207 8.05 12.80 5.27
N GLY A 208 8.35 13.94 5.91
CA GLY A 208 7.61 14.44 7.07
C GLY A 208 6.18 14.89 6.79
N GLN A 209 5.80 14.94 5.51
CA GLN A 209 4.46 15.30 5.04
C GLN A 209 3.67 14.09 4.53
N ILE A 210 4.23 12.88 4.63
CA ILE A 210 3.65 11.68 4.03
C ILE A 210 3.21 10.73 5.13
N PHE A 211 1.94 10.34 5.08
CA PHE A 211 1.38 9.23 5.83
C PHE A 211 1.30 8.00 4.93
N ALA A 212 1.72 6.83 5.42
CA ALA A 212 1.62 5.55 4.70
C ALA A 212 0.90 4.50 5.56
N ALA A 213 0.00 3.72 4.96
CA ALA A 213 -0.60 2.57 5.61
C ALA A 213 -0.76 1.36 4.70
N GLY A 214 -0.55 0.18 5.25
CA GLY A 214 -0.62 -1.11 4.57
C GLY A 214 -0.79 -2.26 5.56
N ASP A 215 -1.06 -3.47 5.10
CA ASP A 215 -1.36 -4.64 5.92
C ASP A 215 -0.55 -5.89 5.57
N HIS A 216 0.11 -5.94 4.41
CA HIS A 216 0.77 -7.14 3.89
C HIS A 216 2.27 -6.93 3.54
N TYR A 217 2.98 -8.01 3.18
CA TYR A 217 4.43 -8.00 2.94
C TYR A 217 4.88 -6.99 1.87
N ASN A 218 4.09 -6.78 0.81
CA ASN A 218 4.40 -5.81 -0.23
C ASN A 218 4.30 -4.35 0.23
N ASP A 219 3.74 -4.09 1.41
CA ASP A 219 3.69 -2.76 2.02
C ASP A 219 4.94 -2.43 2.84
N LEU A 220 5.72 -3.44 3.26
CA LEU A 220 6.93 -3.23 4.08
C LEU A 220 7.83 -2.11 3.53
N PRO A 221 8.13 -2.01 2.22
CA PRO A 221 8.99 -0.96 1.68
C PRO A 221 8.43 0.46 1.81
N MET A 222 7.11 0.66 1.93
CA MET A 222 6.53 1.98 2.21
C MET A 222 6.32 2.27 3.70
N LEU A 223 6.38 1.23 4.55
CA LEU A 223 6.12 1.31 6.00
C LEU A 223 7.40 1.32 6.85
N ASP A 224 8.59 1.17 6.25
CA ASP A 224 9.88 1.12 6.94
C ASP A 224 10.42 2.49 7.43
N GLY A 225 9.63 3.56 7.27
CA GLY A 225 9.98 4.90 7.73
C GLY A 225 10.95 5.65 6.83
N ARG A 226 11.39 5.12 5.68
CA ARG A 226 12.31 5.82 4.76
C ARG A 226 11.60 6.88 3.92
N HIS A 227 10.39 6.58 3.44
CA HIS A 227 9.65 7.43 2.50
C HIS A 227 8.43 8.11 3.11
N ALA A 228 7.92 7.61 4.24
CA ALA A 228 6.86 8.24 5.03
C ALA A 228 7.29 8.38 6.50
N GLN A 229 7.00 9.51 7.13
CA GLN A 229 7.24 9.70 8.57
C GLN A 229 6.10 9.13 9.42
N TRP A 230 4.87 9.22 8.91
CA TRP A 230 3.66 8.84 9.64
C TRP A 230 3.19 7.49 9.12
N VAL A 231 3.63 6.39 9.73
CA VAL A 231 3.28 5.05 9.25
C VAL A 231 2.29 4.37 10.17
N ALA A 232 1.38 3.60 9.59
CA ALA A 232 0.39 2.83 10.34
C ALA A 232 0.05 1.50 9.64
N CYS A 233 -0.57 0.59 10.38
CA CYS A 233 -1.20 -0.60 9.81
C CYS A 233 -2.50 -0.92 10.56
N PRO A 234 -3.49 -1.53 9.88
CA PRO A 234 -4.70 -2.00 10.56
C PRO A 234 -4.41 -3.24 11.42
N GLY A 235 -5.33 -3.58 12.33
CA GLY A 235 -5.20 -4.71 13.24
C GLY A 235 -5.13 -6.09 12.54
N ASN A 236 -5.69 -6.19 11.33
CA ASN A 236 -5.61 -7.39 10.49
C ASN A 236 -4.28 -7.55 9.73
N ALA A 237 -3.33 -6.62 9.89
CA ALA A 237 -2.03 -6.72 9.22
C ALA A 237 -1.24 -7.95 9.68
N VAL A 238 -0.38 -8.47 8.79
CA VAL A 238 0.54 -9.56 9.13
C VAL A 238 1.56 -9.12 10.19
N GLU A 239 2.06 -10.05 10.99
CA GLU A 239 2.96 -9.74 12.10
C GLU A 239 4.29 -9.08 11.66
N ALA A 240 4.76 -9.35 10.44
CA ALA A 240 5.91 -8.64 9.88
C ALA A 240 5.64 -7.14 9.71
N VAL A 241 4.45 -6.78 9.25
CA VAL A 241 4.02 -5.37 9.08
C VAL A 241 3.86 -4.70 10.43
N LYS A 242 3.15 -5.32 11.38
CA LYS A 242 2.97 -4.77 12.73
C LYS A 242 4.30 -4.49 13.42
N ARG A 243 5.26 -5.42 13.34
CA ARG A 243 6.61 -5.25 13.89
C ARG A 243 7.37 -4.11 13.22
N THR A 244 7.27 -3.98 11.90
CA THR A 244 7.92 -2.90 11.14
C THR A 244 7.36 -1.54 11.54
N VAL A 245 6.03 -1.38 11.51
CA VAL A 245 5.34 -0.14 11.90
C VAL A 245 5.68 0.24 13.34
N ALA A 246 5.61 -0.70 14.29
CA ALA A 246 5.98 -0.43 15.68
C ALA A 246 7.47 -0.06 15.83
N GLY A 247 8.36 -0.75 15.10
CA GLY A 247 9.81 -0.54 15.15
C GLY A 247 10.27 0.84 14.71
N VAL A 248 9.51 1.50 13.84
CA VAL A 248 9.79 2.87 13.37
C VAL A 248 8.98 3.94 14.09
N GLY A 249 8.27 3.58 15.17
CA GLY A 249 7.45 4.50 15.96
C GLY A 249 6.12 4.87 15.32
N GLY A 250 5.63 4.05 14.38
CA GLY A 250 4.31 4.18 13.78
C GLY A 250 3.18 3.68 14.68
N TYR A 251 1.97 3.65 14.11
CA TYR A 251 0.76 3.25 14.82
C TYR A 251 0.20 1.91 14.34
N VAL A 252 0.19 0.91 15.24
CA VAL A 252 -0.51 -0.36 15.00
C VAL A 252 -1.92 -0.24 15.55
N ALA A 253 -2.92 -0.25 14.67
CA ALA A 253 -4.32 -0.11 15.06
C ALA A 253 -4.90 -1.41 15.63
N GLU A 254 -5.95 -1.27 16.44
CA GLU A 254 -6.77 -2.41 16.89
C GLU A 254 -7.85 -2.74 15.83
N GLY A 255 -8.41 -1.71 15.19
CA GLY A 255 -9.43 -1.86 14.15
C GLY A 255 -8.87 -2.47 12.87
N ALA A 256 -9.69 -3.28 12.18
CA ALA A 256 -9.35 -3.82 10.87
C ALA A 256 -9.62 -2.81 9.74
N CYS A 257 -8.87 -2.94 8.66
CA CYS A 257 -9.01 -2.19 7.41
C CYS A 257 -9.23 -0.67 7.66
N SER A 258 -10.18 -0.04 6.94
CA SER A 258 -10.46 1.39 7.05
C SER A 258 -10.80 1.89 8.47
N ALA A 259 -11.35 1.04 9.34
CA ALA A 259 -11.56 1.40 10.75
C ALA A 259 -10.24 1.56 11.49
N GLY A 260 -9.25 0.69 11.22
CA GLY A 260 -7.89 0.81 11.74
C GLY A 260 -7.17 2.06 11.20
N ILE A 261 -7.33 2.36 9.91
CA ILE A 261 -6.75 3.56 9.31
C ILE A 261 -7.34 4.82 9.92
N LEU A 262 -8.66 4.84 10.15
CA LEU A 262 -9.32 5.95 10.84
C LEU A 262 -8.80 6.13 12.28
N GLN A 263 -8.54 5.03 13.01
CA GLN A 263 -7.93 5.08 14.34
C GLN A 263 -6.53 5.72 14.28
N ALA A 264 -5.71 5.34 13.31
CA ALA A 264 -4.37 5.91 13.11
C ALA A 264 -4.42 7.40 12.73
N LEU A 265 -5.31 7.80 11.82
CA LEU A 265 -5.49 9.20 11.42
C LEU A 265 -5.91 10.08 12.61
N ARG A 266 -6.76 9.57 13.50
CA ARG A 266 -7.12 10.25 14.75
C ARG A 266 -5.94 10.32 15.72
N HIS A 267 -5.17 9.24 15.85
CA HIS A 267 -3.99 9.19 16.71
C HIS A 267 -2.97 10.27 16.35
N PHE A 268 -2.68 10.45 15.05
CA PHE A 268 -1.76 11.49 14.57
C PHE A 268 -2.40 12.89 14.45
N GLY A 269 -3.64 13.07 14.92
CA GLY A 269 -4.35 14.36 14.87
C GLY A 269 -4.62 14.84 13.45
N VAL A 270 -4.72 13.93 12.49
CA VAL A 270 -4.97 14.26 11.07
C VAL A 270 -6.42 14.62 10.86
N CYS A 271 -7.38 13.92 11.47
CA CYS A 271 -8.80 14.24 11.41
C CYS A 271 -9.43 14.32 12.80
N SER A 272 -10.52 15.08 12.91
CA SER A 272 -11.25 15.22 14.17
C SER A 272 -11.90 13.91 14.64
N GLY A 273 -11.92 13.68 15.96
CA GLY A 273 -12.45 12.47 16.59
C GLY A 273 -13.97 12.39 16.70
N GLU A 274 -14.71 13.42 16.29
CA GLU A 274 -16.15 13.52 16.53
C GLU A 274 -16.89 14.16 15.35
N MET A 275 -17.75 13.40 14.66
CA MET A 275 -18.98 13.99 14.12
C MET A 275 -20.03 13.86 15.21
N GLY A 276 -20.57 15.01 15.63
CA GLY A 276 -21.39 15.13 16.84
C GLY A 276 -22.51 14.11 16.96
N ALA A 277 -22.65 13.55 18.15
CA ALA A 277 -23.97 13.19 18.65
C ALA A 277 -24.83 14.45 18.53
N ALA A 278 -25.85 14.42 17.66
CA ALA A 278 -26.90 15.42 17.69
C ALA A 278 -27.57 15.34 19.06
N THR A 279 -27.09 16.13 20.02
CA THR A 279 -27.80 16.42 21.26
C THR A 279 -29.06 17.15 20.85
N ASN A 280 -30.15 16.40 20.77
CA ASN A 280 -31.48 16.93 20.58
C ASN A 280 -31.88 17.66 21.88
N SER A 281 -31.43 18.90 22.05
CA SER A 281 -31.84 19.79 23.14
C SER A 281 -32.59 20.99 22.57
N ARG A 282 -33.90 20.82 22.40
CA ARG A 282 -34.94 21.87 22.36
C ARG A 282 -36.21 21.22 22.91
N ALA A 283 -36.95 21.73 23.88
CA ALA A 283 -36.87 22.87 24.79
C ALA A 283 -37.91 22.59 25.91
N PRO A 284 -37.91 23.27 27.06
CA PRO A 284 -38.92 23.06 28.10
C PRO A 284 -40.25 23.74 27.69
N ALA A 285 -41.38 23.08 27.93
CA ALA A 285 -42.70 23.70 27.82
C ALA A 285 -43.12 24.27 29.20
N PRO A 286 -43.81 25.43 29.22
CA PRO A 286 -44.41 26.01 30.43
C PRO A 286 -45.61 25.21 30.95
#